data_AF-A0A2V8TL70-F1
#
_entry.id   AF-A0A2V8TL70-F1
#
_cell.length_a   1.000
_cell.length_b   1.000
_cell.length_c   1.000
_cell.angle_alpha   90.00
_cell.angle_beta   90.00
_cell.angle_gamma   90.00
#
_symmetry.space_group_name_H-M   'P 1'
#
loop_
_entity.id
_entity.type
_entity.pdbx_description
1 polymer ?
#
loop_
_entity_poly.entity_id
_entity_poly.type
_entity_poly.pdbx_seq_one_letter_code
_entity_poly.pdbx_strand_id
1 'polypeptide(L)' 'QHVVAYSPQCTHLGCAYHWDDRQKYFICPCHTSAFSIEGKVLAGPAPRPLDRYVTRVDSGKLLIGSQIERG' A
#
# COMPACT_ATOMS: atom_id res chain seq x y z
N GLN A 1 3.26 1.27 -19.35
CA GLN A 1 3.78 1.50 -17.99
C GLN A 1 2.92 0.70 -17.01
N HIS A 2 3.52 -0.13 -16.16
CA HIS A 2 2.77 -0.83 -15.10
C HIS A 2 2.80 0.03 -13.84
N VAL A 3 1.62 0.41 -13.34
CA VAL A 3 1.45 1.22 -12.13
C VAL A 3 0.64 0.40 -11.14
N VAL A 4 1.01 0.44 -9.87
CA VAL A 4 0.24 -0.15 -8.78
C VAL A 4 -0.11 0.98 -7.83
N ALA A 5 -1.37 1.06 -7.42
CA ALA A 5 -1.83 2.01 -6.42
C ALA A 5 -2.30 1.22 -5.18
N TYR A 6 -1.77 1.58 -4.02
CA TYR A 6 -2.16 0.97 -2.74
C TYR A 6 -3.16 1.86 -2.00
N SER A 7 -4.03 1.24 -1.20
CA SER A 7 -4.80 1.95 -0.18
C SER A 7 -3.82 2.60 0.81
N PRO A 8 -4.00 3.88 1.19
CA PRO A 8 -3.12 4.54 2.15
C PRO A 8 -3.32 4.03 3.59
N GLN A 9 -4.25 3.10 3.81
CA GLN A 9 -4.59 2.56 5.12
C GLN A 9 -3.75 1.31 5.43
N CYS A 10 -3.07 1.33 6.57
CA CYS A 10 -2.40 0.18 7.13
C CYS A 10 -3.41 -0.93 7.43
N THR A 11 -3.14 -2.15 7.00
CA THR A 11 -4.03 -3.31 7.16
C THR A 11 -4.11 -3.86 8.57
N HIS A 12 -3.39 -3.27 9.53
CA HIS A 12 -3.56 -3.56 10.96
C HIS A 12 -4.88 -2.95 11.48
N LEU A 13 -4.95 -1.62 11.62
CA LEU A 13 -6.10 -0.90 12.19
C LEU A 13 -6.41 0.41 11.44
N GLY A 14 -5.94 0.56 10.21
CA GLY A 14 -6.34 1.66 9.31
C GLY A 14 -5.53 2.95 9.39
N CYS A 15 -4.48 3.04 10.20
CA CYS A 15 -3.59 4.22 10.23
C CYS A 15 -2.99 4.51 8.85
N ALA A 16 -2.77 5.78 8.52
CA ALA A 16 -1.97 6.15 7.35
C ALA A 16 -0.50 5.73 7.54
N TYR A 17 0.12 5.19 6.48
CA TYR A 17 1.55 4.92 6.43
C TYR A 17 2.24 5.84 5.41
N HIS A 18 3.56 5.89 5.41
CA HIS A 18 4.35 6.63 4.43
C HIS A 18 5.50 5.80 3.88
N TRP A 19 6.06 6.20 2.75
CA TRP A 19 7.28 5.62 2.19
C TRP A 19 8.52 6.16 2.91
N ASP A 20 9.40 5.28 3.37
CA ASP A 20 10.71 5.64 3.90
C ASP A 20 11.76 5.49 2.78
N ASP A 21 12.26 6.62 2.28
CA ASP A 21 13.25 6.64 1.20
C ASP A 21 14.61 6.06 1.58
N ARG A 22 14.98 6.04 2.86
CA ARG A 22 16.26 5.48 3.31
C ARG A 22 16.19 3.96 3.39
N GLN A 23 15.06 3.46 3.89
CA GLN A 23 14.88 2.04 4.15
C GLN A 23 14.19 1.27 3.01
N LYS A 24 13.60 2.00 2.06
CA LYS A 24 12.94 1.45 0.86
C LYS A 24 11.75 0.54 1.18
N TYR A 25 10.96 0.94 2.17
CA TYR A 25 9.69 0.29 2.51
C TYR A 25 8.66 1.33 2.97
N PHE A 26 7.39 0.94 2.98
CA PHE A 26 6.32 1.71 3.63
C PHE A 26 6.31 1.44 5.13
N ILE A 27 6.19 2.47 5.96
CA ILE A 27 6.17 2.37 7.42
C ILE A 27 4.91 3.00 8.01
N CYS A 28 4.19 2.22 8.81
CA CYS A 28 3.08 2.69 9.62
C CYS A 28 3.60 3.16 10.98
N PRO A 29 3.44 4.45 11.35
CA PRO A 29 3.99 4.99 12.59
C PRO A 29 3.25 4.52 13.85
N CYS A 30 2.04 3.98 13.73
CA CYS A 30 1.22 3.61 14.89
C CYS A 30 1.77 2.40 15.66
N HIS A 31 2.09 1.32 14.95
CA HIS A 31 2.57 0.05 15.54
C HIS A 31 3.67 -0.59 14.70
N THR A 32 4.42 0.26 13.96
CA THR A 32 5.62 -0.11 13.20
C THR A 32 5.44 -1.26 12.20
N SER A 33 4.23 -1.44 11.64
CA SER A 33 4.05 -2.32 10.48
C SER A 33 4.81 -1.77 9.29
N ALA A 34 5.63 -2.62 8.66
CA ALA A 34 6.41 -2.28 7.47
C ALA A 34 5.94 -3.10 6.27
N PHE A 35 5.90 -2.49 5.09
CA PHE A 35 5.50 -3.15 3.85
C PHE A 35 6.50 -2.91 2.73
N SER A 36 6.78 -3.92 1.91
CA SER A 36 7.66 -3.78 0.75
C SER A 36 7.09 -2.85 -0.31
N ILE A 37 7.88 -2.51 -1.35
CA ILE A 37 7.37 -1.75 -2.51
C ILE A 37 6.24 -2.49 -3.26
N GLU A 38 6.21 -3.82 -3.15
CA GLU A 38 5.10 -4.68 -3.59
C GLU A 38 3.96 -4.80 -2.57
N GLY A 39 4.01 -4.05 -1.46
CA GLY A 39 2.99 -4.01 -0.42
C GLY A 39 2.94 -5.24 0.49
N LYS A 40 3.91 -6.16 0.40
CA LYS A 40 3.99 -7.35 1.28
C LYS A 40 4.38 -6.94 2.69
N VAL A 41 3.79 -7.58 3.70
CA VAL A 41 4.20 -7.36 5.11
C VAL A 41 5.65 -7.80 5.28
N LEU A 42 6.49 -6.90 5.80
CA LEU A 42 7.88 -7.16 6.16
C LEU A 42 8.05 -7.29 7.67
N ALA A 43 7.31 -6.50 8.45
CA ALA A 43 7.39 -6.48 9.91
C ALA A 43 6.13 -5.92 10.55
N GLY A 44 6.03 -6.08 11.89
CA GLY A 44 4.97 -5.53 12.72
C GLY A 44 3.64 -6.32 12.67
N PRO A 45 2.57 -5.79 13.27
CA PRO A 45 1.34 -6.55 13.53
C PRO A 45 0.35 -6.62 12.37
N ALA A 46 0.62 -5.99 11.22
CA ALA A 46 -0.29 -6.05 10.08
C ALA A 46 -0.48 -7.51 9.60
N PRO A 47 -1.72 -8.03 9.54
CA PRO A 47 -1.97 -9.44 9.28
C PRO A 47 -1.86 -9.82 7.79
N ARG A 48 -1.84 -8.83 6.89
CA ARG A 48 -1.93 -9.06 5.43
C ARG A 48 -1.30 -7.91 4.62
N PRO A 49 -0.94 -8.15 3.34
CA PRO A 49 -0.41 -7.12 2.45
C PRO A 49 -1.34 -5.92 2.27
N LEU A 50 -0.80 -4.81 1.77
CA LEU A 50 -1.56 -3.59 1.45
C LEU A 50 -2.62 -3.87 0.37
N ASP A 51 -3.84 -3.37 0.62
CA ASP A 51 -4.92 -3.36 -0.37
C ASP A 51 -4.51 -2.57 -1.61
N ARG A 52 -4.95 -2.99 -2.79
CA ARG A 52 -4.62 -2.37 -4.07
C ARG A 52 -5.86 -1.84 -4.76
N TYR A 53 -5.70 -0.86 -5.64
CA TYR A 53 -6.75 -0.45 -6.57
C TYR A 53 -6.51 -1.07 -7.95
N VAL A 54 -7.59 -1.33 -8.68
CA VAL A 54 -7.52 -1.51 -10.12
C VAL A 54 -6.95 -0.23 -10.74
N THR A 55 -5.92 -0.33 -11.55
CA THR A 55 -5.29 0.81 -12.21
C THR A 55 -5.31 0.65 -13.72
N ARG A 56 -5.59 1.74 -14.43
CA ARG A 56 -5.47 1.81 -15.90
C ARG A 56 -4.83 3.13 -16.31
N VAL A 57 -3.85 3.08 -17.20
CA VAL A 57 -3.30 4.29 -17.83
C VAL A 57 -4.00 4.49 -19.17
N ASP A 58 -4.67 5.62 -19.34
CA ASP A 58 -5.35 5.99 -20.58
C ASP A 58 -5.07 7.46 -20.91
N SER A 59 -4.59 7.72 -22.13
CA SER A 59 -4.41 9.09 -22.64
C SER A 59 -3.63 10.02 -21.69
N GLY A 60 -2.56 9.50 -21.07
CA GLY A 60 -1.72 10.25 -20.12
C GLY A 60 -2.31 10.41 -18.70
N LYS A 61 -3.49 9.82 -18.43
CA LYS A 61 -4.15 9.84 -17.12
C LYS A 61 -4.06 8.48 -16.45
N LEU A 62 -3.83 8.47 -15.14
CA LEU A 62 -4.00 7.29 -14.30
C LEU A 62 -5.44 7.24 -13.79
N LEU A 63 -6.17 6.22 -14.21
CA LEU A 63 -7.52 5.91 -13.74
C LEU A 63 -7.41 4.92 -12.58
N ILE A 64 -8.08 5.24 -11.47
CA ILE A 64 -8.18 4.41 -10.27
C ILE A 64 -9.60 3.83 -10.20
N GLY A 65 -9.68 2.50 -10.19
CA GLY A 65 -10.93 1.75 -10.12
C GLY A 65 -11.24 1.25 -8.70
N SER A 66 -11.98 0.14 -8.62
CA SER A 66 -12.35 -0.48 -7.35
C SER A 66 -11.12 -1.00 -6.58
N GLN A 67 -11.26 -1.06 -5.25
CA GLN A 67 -10.28 -1.71 -4.39
C GLN A 67 -10.39 -3.23 -4.54
N ILE A 68 -9.25 -3.87 -4.75
CA ILE A 68 -9.05 -5.31 -4.78
C ILE A 68 -8.55 -5.65 -3.37
N GLU A 69 -9.36 -6.37 -2.59
CA GLU A 69 -9.15 -6.74 -1.18
C GLU A 69 -9.62 -5.69 -0.16
N ARG A 70 -10.45 -6.17 0.78
CA ARG A 70 -10.92 -5.47 1.98
C ARG A 70 -11.25 -6.51 3.06
N GLY A 71 -10.36 -7.50 3.16
CA GLY A 71 -10.45 -8.59 4.12
C GLY A 71 -10.21 -8.12 5.54
#